data_AF-A0A818ACC7-F1
#
_entry.id   AF-A0A818ACC7-F1
#
_cell.length_a   1.000
_cell.length_b   1.000
_cell.length_c   1.000
_cell.angle_alpha   90.00
_cell.angle_beta   90.00
_cell.angle_gamma   90.00
#
_symmetry.space_group_name_H-M   'P 1'
#
loop_
_entity.id
_entity.type
_entity.pdbx_description
1 polymer ?
#
loop_
_entity_poly.entity_id
_entity_poly.type
_entity_poly.pdbx_seq_one_letter_code
_entity_poly.pdbx_strand_id
1 'polypeptide(L)'
;MLLSAAKIFDGILTVLTRLNALALRESSYKNCVRLRFNDSLHLTFHSSTLLTSNVNLLQGDIRNLKNFSLSCDFRTSDCNEAILPLLYRMSNLEQLGLYLLVYVEQAFIDGNHLKRNIINRMSRLNQFTFSIISHMYIRNKLNLPSTKDIQHTFIGFPTNEIISYVDYFPEAEQGQCHIYSYPFLMEHYPDITNNFPGGLFQYVRVVSLFDEHPFGHEFFVRIQKSFPFLEELYLTNHKSQNRKQFYESSSDNPNLSVIQYSFLTKLVIDDDYIEQFLFDTKMYLKKYNYSVFRMNLYHE
;
A
#
# COMPACT_ATOMS: atom_id res chain seq x y z
N MET A 1 -23.81 -26.21 20.93
CA MET A 1 -23.29 -25.32 19.87
C MET A 1 -23.38 -23.83 20.20
N LEU A 2 -24.42 -23.32 20.89
CA LEU A 2 -24.52 -21.88 21.25
C LEU A 2 -23.55 -21.43 22.37
N LEU A 3 -23.09 -22.35 23.23
CA LEU A 3 -22.18 -22.04 24.35
C LEU A 3 -20.71 -21.80 23.94
N SER A 4 -20.27 -22.19 22.73
CA SER A 4 -18.90 -21.91 22.27
C SER A 4 -18.73 -20.52 21.65
N ALA A 5 -19.80 -19.99 21.03
CA ALA A 5 -19.81 -18.63 20.48
C ALA A 5 -19.71 -17.56 21.58
N ALA A 6 -20.34 -17.78 22.74
CA ALA A 6 -20.30 -16.85 23.88
C ALA A 6 -18.89 -16.72 24.49
N LYS A 7 -18.13 -17.83 24.61
CA LYS A 7 -16.75 -17.80 25.13
C LYS A 7 -15.76 -17.12 24.17
N ILE A 8 -16.01 -17.23 22.86
CA ILE A 8 -15.22 -16.53 21.83
C ILE A 8 -15.52 -15.03 21.88
N PHE A 9 -16.80 -14.66 22.07
CA PHE A 9 -17.22 -13.27 22.25
C PHE A 9 -16.62 -12.64 23.52
N ASP A 10 -16.61 -13.34 24.66
CA ASP A 10 -16.01 -12.83 25.90
C ASP A 10 -14.49 -12.64 25.79
N GLY A 11 -13.79 -13.54 25.10
CA GLY A 11 -12.35 -13.40 24.85
C GLY A 11 -12.01 -12.20 23.96
N ILE A 12 -12.81 -11.98 22.92
CA ILE A 12 -12.68 -10.83 22.00
C ILE A 12 -13.04 -9.53 22.73
N LEU A 13 -14.14 -9.53 23.49
CA LEU A 13 -14.59 -8.38 24.25
C LEU A 13 -13.57 -8.02 25.34
N THR A 14 -12.96 -8.98 26.04
CA THR A 14 -11.96 -8.71 27.08
C THR A 14 -10.68 -8.09 26.50
N VAL A 15 -10.24 -8.53 25.32
CA VAL A 15 -9.09 -7.94 24.62
C VAL A 15 -9.42 -6.54 24.09
N LEU A 16 -10.60 -6.36 23.49
CA LEU A 16 -11.09 -5.05 23.03
C LEU A 16 -11.32 -4.08 24.19
N THR A 17 -11.77 -4.55 25.35
CA THR A 17 -12.01 -3.71 26.54
C THR A 17 -10.69 -3.27 27.17
N ARG A 18 -9.67 -4.15 27.20
CA ARG A 18 -8.31 -3.77 27.64
C ARG A 18 -7.64 -2.80 26.67
N LEU A 19 -7.85 -2.96 25.36
CA LEU A 19 -7.31 -2.06 24.35
C LEU A 19 -8.05 -0.71 24.33
N ASN A 20 -9.38 -0.69 24.49
CA ASN A 20 -10.14 0.56 24.66
C ASN A 20 -9.80 1.28 25.97
N ALA A 21 -9.55 0.55 27.06
CA ALA A 21 -9.12 1.15 28.33
C ALA A 21 -7.70 1.75 28.24
N LEU A 22 -6.81 1.18 27.42
CA LEU A 22 -5.51 1.77 27.09
C LEU A 22 -5.64 2.94 26.11
N ALA A 23 -6.55 2.85 25.14
CA ALA A 23 -6.82 3.91 24.17
C ALA A 23 -7.54 5.13 24.74
N LEU A 24 -8.24 4.97 25.86
CA LEU A 24 -8.83 6.06 26.63
C LEU A 24 -7.79 6.79 27.52
N ARG A 25 -6.59 6.23 27.71
CA ARG A 25 -5.52 6.85 28.51
C ARG A 25 -4.47 7.61 27.70
N GLU A 26 -4.31 7.30 26.42
CA GLU A 26 -3.43 8.05 25.52
C GLU A 26 -4.09 8.24 24.15
N SER A 27 -4.07 9.45 23.62
CA SER A 27 -4.69 9.84 22.34
C SER A 27 -4.10 9.15 21.10
N SER A 28 -3.14 8.24 21.27
CA SER A 28 -2.30 7.57 20.26
C SER A 28 -2.83 6.21 19.78
N TYR A 29 -3.80 5.58 20.47
CA TYR A 29 -4.23 4.20 20.19
C TYR A 29 -5.43 4.06 19.24
N LYS A 30 -5.87 5.13 18.56
CA LYS A 30 -7.00 5.08 17.62
C LYS A 30 -6.76 4.24 16.35
N ASN A 31 -5.58 3.66 16.15
CA ASN A 31 -5.09 3.25 14.83
C ASN A 31 -4.80 1.75 14.66
N CYS A 32 -5.35 0.87 15.50
CA CYS A 32 -5.23 -0.58 15.34
C CYS A 32 -6.61 -1.21 15.17
N VAL A 33 -6.92 -1.71 13.98
CA VAL A 33 -8.13 -2.50 13.73
C VAL A 33 -7.77 -3.98 13.81
N ARG A 34 -8.43 -4.70 14.72
CA ARG A 34 -8.26 -6.14 14.90
C ARG A 34 -9.58 -6.84 14.62
N LEU A 35 -9.60 -7.66 13.57
CA LEU A 35 -10.74 -8.50 13.24
C LEU A 35 -10.33 -9.96 13.45
N ARG A 36 -11.00 -10.66 14.36
CA ARG A 36 -10.80 -12.09 14.59
C ARG A 36 -12.10 -12.83 14.32
N PHE A 37 -12.05 -13.79 13.42
CA PHE A 37 -13.15 -14.70 13.13
C PHE A 37 -12.59 -16.13 13.12
N ASN A 38 -12.95 -16.95 14.11
CA ASN A 38 -12.44 -18.32 14.27
C ASN A 38 -10.89 -18.41 14.27
N ASP A 39 -10.33 -19.14 13.30
CA ASP A 39 -8.89 -19.39 13.09
C ASP A 39 -8.22 -18.30 12.21
N SER A 40 -8.96 -17.22 11.91
CA SER A 40 -8.51 -16.10 11.10
C SER A 40 -8.30 -14.84 11.94
N LEU A 41 -7.17 -14.17 11.72
CA LEU A 41 -6.84 -12.90 12.34
C LEU A 41 -6.36 -11.89 11.29
N HIS A 42 -7.02 -10.74 11.20
CA HIS A 42 -6.59 -9.60 10.39
C HIS A 42 -6.19 -8.44 11.31
N LEU A 43 -5.02 -7.87 11.05
CA LEU A 43 -4.47 -6.73 11.76
C LEU A 43 -4.12 -5.61 10.78
N THR A 44 -4.59 -4.41 11.08
CA THR A 44 -4.21 -3.19 10.38
C THR A 44 -3.59 -2.23 11.36
N PHE A 45 -2.37 -1.76 11.07
CA PHE A 45 -1.66 -0.76 11.86
C PHE A 45 -1.29 0.43 10.97
N HIS A 46 -1.59 1.65 11.41
CA HIS A 46 -1.19 2.86 10.69
C HIS A 46 0.09 3.51 11.25
N SER A 47 0.82 2.83 12.16
CA SER A 47 2.08 3.33 12.73
C SER A 47 2.95 2.19 13.27
N SER A 48 4.25 2.22 12.95
CA SER A 48 5.21 1.19 13.39
C SER A 48 5.48 1.20 14.91
N THR A 49 5.36 2.35 15.58
CA THR A 49 5.53 2.46 17.04
C THR A 49 4.47 1.65 17.82
N LEU A 50 3.29 1.47 17.25
CA LEU A 50 2.23 0.66 17.82
C LEU A 50 2.50 -0.84 17.61
N LEU A 51 3.28 -1.24 16.60
CA LEU A 51 3.49 -2.65 16.32
C LEU A 51 4.36 -3.33 17.39
N THR A 52 5.52 -2.76 17.73
CA THR A 52 6.44 -3.37 18.71
C THR A 52 5.81 -3.52 20.10
N SER A 53 5.03 -2.52 20.52
CA SER A 53 4.28 -2.55 21.78
C SER A 53 3.13 -3.57 21.76
N ASN A 54 2.43 -3.73 20.63
CA ASN A 54 1.28 -4.64 20.51
C ASN A 54 1.65 -6.09 20.14
N VAL A 55 2.78 -6.35 19.48
CA VAL A 55 3.25 -7.71 19.17
C VAL A 55 3.51 -8.50 20.46
N ASN A 56 4.00 -7.83 21.50
CA ASN A 56 4.15 -8.40 22.83
C ASN A 56 2.80 -8.74 23.49
N LEU A 57 1.70 -8.08 23.10
CA LEU A 57 0.34 -8.39 23.57
C LEU A 57 -0.29 -9.58 22.81
N LEU A 58 0.27 -10.00 21.68
CA LEU A 58 -0.15 -11.20 20.95
C LEU A 58 0.45 -12.51 21.53
N GLN A 59 0.79 -12.53 22.82
CA GLN A 59 1.31 -13.71 23.52
C GLN A 59 0.30 -14.87 23.69
N GLY A 60 -0.96 -14.67 23.34
CA GLY A 60 -2.00 -15.73 23.33
C GLY A 60 -1.83 -16.78 22.22
N ASP A 61 -2.84 -17.66 22.11
CA ASP A 61 -2.89 -18.85 21.24
C ASP A 61 -2.91 -18.54 19.72
N ILE A 62 -1.84 -17.89 19.22
CA ILE A 62 -1.61 -17.61 17.80
C ILE A 62 -1.00 -18.80 17.07
N ARG A 63 -0.53 -19.82 17.81
CA ARG A 63 0.07 -21.03 17.23
C ARG A 63 -0.95 -21.83 16.43
N ASN A 64 -2.22 -21.76 16.80
CA ASN A 64 -3.31 -22.47 16.13
C ASN A 64 -3.96 -21.67 14.99
N LEU A 65 -3.51 -20.42 14.74
CA LEU A 65 -4.02 -19.64 13.61
C LEU A 65 -3.66 -20.33 12.29
N LYS A 66 -4.67 -20.45 11.43
CA LYS A 66 -4.52 -20.95 10.07
C LYS A 66 -4.46 -19.83 9.06
N ASN A 67 -5.16 -18.73 9.32
CA ASN A 67 -5.20 -17.58 8.41
C ASN A 67 -4.79 -16.31 9.14
N PHE A 68 -3.88 -15.57 8.54
CA PHE A 68 -3.39 -14.33 9.09
C PHE A 68 -3.22 -13.31 7.99
N SER A 69 -3.61 -12.07 8.25
CA SER A 69 -3.30 -10.97 7.36
C SER A 69 -2.86 -9.74 8.15
N LEU A 70 -1.85 -9.06 7.63
CA LEU A 70 -1.25 -7.88 8.20
C LEU A 70 -1.19 -6.78 7.15
N SER A 71 -1.70 -5.61 7.48
CA SER A 71 -1.52 -4.37 6.73
C SER A 71 -0.81 -3.34 7.62
N CYS A 72 0.34 -2.82 7.19
CA CYS A 72 1.12 -1.88 8.01
C CYS A 72 2.15 -1.07 7.20
N ASP A 73 2.42 0.14 7.70
CA ASP A 73 3.50 1.02 7.23
C ASP A 73 4.64 1.05 8.28
N PHE A 74 5.90 0.78 7.88
CA PHE A 74 7.03 0.67 8.82
C PHE A 74 8.42 0.85 8.20
N ARG A 75 9.46 0.86 9.06
CA ARG A 75 10.87 0.78 8.66
C ARG A 75 11.33 -0.67 8.62
N THR A 76 12.34 -1.01 7.81
CA THR A 76 12.82 -2.40 7.69
C THR A 76 13.31 -3.03 9.00
N SER A 77 13.87 -2.23 9.91
CA SER A 77 14.20 -2.68 11.27
C SER A 77 12.97 -3.31 11.95
N ASP A 78 11.82 -2.66 11.84
CA ASP A 78 10.57 -3.11 12.45
C ASP A 78 10.06 -4.40 11.79
N CYS A 79 10.29 -4.59 10.49
CA CYS A 79 9.98 -5.84 9.79
C CYS A 79 10.76 -7.02 10.39
N ASN A 80 12.07 -6.83 10.54
CA ASN A 80 12.97 -7.88 10.99
C ASN A 80 12.82 -8.16 12.49
N GLU A 81 12.54 -7.13 13.29
CA GLU A 81 12.47 -7.22 14.76
C GLU A 81 11.07 -7.56 15.28
N ALA A 82 10.00 -7.18 14.56
CA ALA A 82 8.63 -7.36 15.03
C ALA A 82 7.82 -8.32 14.16
N ILE A 83 7.80 -8.13 12.84
CA ILE A 83 6.93 -8.89 11.93
C ILE A 83 7.44 -10.32 11.77
N LEU A 84 8.69 -10.50 11.37
CA LEU A 84 9.24 -11.85 11.15
C LEU A 84 9.18 -12.72 12.41
N PRO A 85 9.56 -12.25 13.61
CA PRO A 85 9.43 -13.05 14.83
C PRO A 85 7.98 -13.39 15.20
N LEU A 86 7.03 -12.47 14.99
CA LEU A 86 5.60 -12.74 15.18
C LEU A 86 5.14 -13.86 14.24
N LEU A 87 5.49 -13.73 12.96
CA LEU A 87 5.14 -14.69 11.92
C LEU A 87 5.73 -16.09 12.20
N TYR A 88 6.97 -16.18 12.68
CA TYR A 88 7.59 -17.46 13.04
C TYR A 88 6.92 -18.19 14.20
N ARG A 89 6.16 -17.47 15.04
CA ARG A 89 5.38 -18.08 16.13
C ARG A 89 4.07 -18.70 15.64
N MET A 90 3.63 -18.38 14.42
CA MET A 90 2.41 -18.92 13.78
C MET A 90 2.74 -20.15 12.95
N SER A 91 3.29 -21.20 13.57
CA SER A 91 3.81 -22.38 12.85
C SER A 91 2.76 -23.19 12.09
N ASN A 92 1.47 -23.01 12.40
CA ASN A 92 0.36 -23.71 11.72
C ASN A 92 -0.32 -22.86 10.64
N LEU A 93 0.26 -21.72 10.28
CA LEU A 93 -0.33 -20.84 9.29
C LEU A 93 -0.38 -21.53 7.92
N GLU A 94 -1.58 -21.60 7.36
CA GLU A 94 -1.86 -22.15 6.03
C GLU A 94 -2.00 -21.02 5.01
N GLN A 95 -2.58 -19.89 5.42
CA GLN A 95 -2.78 -18.71 4.57
C GLN A 95 -2.23 -17.44 5.21
N LEU A 96 -1.46 -16.68 4.41
CA LEU A 96 -0.86 -15.41 4.81
C LEU A 96 -1.16 -14.31 3.80
N GLY A 97 -1.67 -13.17 4.27
CA GLY A 97 -1.82 -11.93 3.53
C GLY A 97 -0.89 -10.83 4.07
N LEU A 98 0.12 -10.39 3.32
CA LEU A 98 1.01 -9.31 3.75
C LEU A 98 0.90 -8.06 2.88
N TYR A 99 0.50 -6.95 3.48
CA TYR A 99 0.31 -5.67 2.81
C TYR A 99 1.19 -4.63 3.50
N LEU A 100 2.34 -4.31 2.91
CA LEU A 100 3.43 -3.66 3.64
C LEU A 100 3.94 -2.46 2.85
N LEU A 101 4.04 -1.31 3.50
CA LEU A 101 4.82 -0.17 3.02
C LEU A 101 6.06 -0.05 3.89
N VAL A 102 7.24 -0.20 3.29
CA VAL A 102 8.50 -0.44 4.02
C VAL A 102 9.60 0.51 3.57
N TYR A 103 10.23 1.20 4.52
CA TYR A 103 11.44 1.98 4.26
C TYR A 103 12.70 1.13 4.52
N VAL A 104 13.40 0.75 3.44
CA VAL A 104 14.60 -0.08 3.44
C VAL A 104 15.87 0.76 3.30
N GLU A 105 16.92 0.41 4.06
CA GLU A 105 18.19 1.13 3.99
C GLU A 105 19.06 0.62 2.82
N GLN A 106 19.19 -0.71 2.70
CA GLN A 106 20.21 -1.32 1.85
C GLN A 106 19.65 -1.77 0.49
N ALA A 107 18.60 -2.59 0.49
CA ALA A 107 18.05 -3.18 -0.73
C ALA A 107 16.53 -3.36 -0.61
N PHE A 108 15.85 -3.32 -1.76
CA PHE A 108 14.43 -3.64 -1.85
C PHE A 108 14.13 -5.05 -1.35
N ILE A 109 12.91 -5.23 -0.84
CA ILE A 109 12.40 -6.58 -0.55
C ILE A 109 12.11 -7.25 -1.91
N ASP A 110 12.82 -8.34 -2.18
CA ASP A 110 12.70 -9.12 -3.41
C ASP A 110 12.19 -10.55 -3.13
N GLY A 111 12.08 -11.37 -4.17
CA GLY A 111 11.65 -12.76 -4.06
C GLY A 111 12.61 -13.63 -3.25
N ASN A 112 13.91 -13.33 -3.25
CA ASN A 112 14.89 -14.06 -2.44
C ASN A 112 14.70 -13.78 -0.95
N HIS A 113 14.44 -12.52 -0.60
CA HIS A 113 14.14 -12.09 0.75
C HIS A 113 12.88 -12.80 1.26
N LEU A 114 11.78 -12.76 0.50
CA LEU A 114 10.53 -13.43 0.88
C LEU A 114 10.69 -14.96 0.95
N LYS A 115 11.43 -15.59 0.03
CA LYS A 115 11.71 -17.04 0.10
C LYS A 115 12.43 -17.40 1.40
N ARG A 116 13.52 -16.69 1.72
CA ARG A 116 14.37 -16.96 2.89
C ARG A 116 13.65 -16.71 4.21
N ASN A 117 12.89 -15.62 4.29
CA ASN A 117 12.32 -15.12 5.54
C ASN A 117 10.87 -15.54 5.75
N ILE A 118 10.12 -15.95 4.72
CA ILE A 118 8.73 -16.38 4.88
C ILE A 118 8.59 -17.84 4.44
N ILE A 119 8.75 -18.10 3.13
CA ILE A 119 8.41 -19.39 2.51
C ILE A 119 9.15 -20.56 3.15
N ASN A 120 10.47 -20.46 3.27
CA ASN A 120 11.30 -21.55 3.79
C ASN A 120 11.05 -21.86 5.28
N ARG A 121 10.44 -20.92 6.01
CA ARG A 121 10.21 -21.03 7.45
C ARG A 121 8.78 -21.43 7.81
N MET A 122 7.84 -21.27 6.89
CA MET A 122 6.43 -21.60 7.09
C MET A 122 6.02 -22.82 6.26
N SER A 123 6.40 -24.01 6.73
CA SER A 123 6.20 -25.27 5.99
C SER A 123 4.75 -25.66 5.70
N ARG A 124 3.78 -25.06 6.40
CA ARG A 124 2.34 -25.28 6.21
C ARG A 124 1.67 -24.24 5.32
N LEU A 125 2.40 -23.18 4.95
CA LEU A 125 1.87 -22.10 4.14
C LEU A 125 1.60 -22.60 2.72
N ASN A 126 0.33 -22.70 2.35
CA ASN A 126 -0.11 -23.12 1.02
C ASN A 126 -0.65 -21.95 0.19
N GLN A 127 -1.01 -20.84 0.85
CA GLN A 127 -1.46 -19.63 0.19
C GLN A 127 -0.73 -18.43 0.76
N PHE A 128 -0.02 -17.71 -0.10
CA PHE A 128 0.64 -16.46 0.26
C PHE A 128 0.26 -15.37 -0.73
N THR A 129 -0.45 -14.37 -0.22
CA THR A 129 -0.88 -13.18 -0.96
C THR A 129 -0.14 -11.98 -0.38
N PHE A 130 0.39 -11.11 -1.23
CA PHE A 130 1.09 -9.93 -0.73
C PHE A 130 1.01 -8.75 -1.70
N SER A 131 1.19 -7.55 -1.15
CA SER A 131 1.55 -6.32 -1.85
C SER A 131 2.53 -5.58 -0.94
N ILE A 132 3.77 -5.43 -1.40
CA ILE A 132 4.85 -4.87 -0.62
C ILE A 132 5.48 -3.75 -1.43
N ILE A 133 5.43 -2.55 -0.90
CA ILE A 133 6.08 -1.37 -1.45
C ILE A 133 7.31 -1.10 -0.58
N SER A 134 8.49 -1.16 -1.17
CA SER A 134 9.76 -0.86 -0.54
C SER A 134 10.29 0.48 -1.04
N HIS A 135 10.46 1.45 -0.16
CA HIS A 135 11.15 2.71 -0.44
C HIS A 135 12.58 2.64 0.06
N MET A 136 13.54 3.11 -0.73
CA MET A 136 14.94 3.16 -0.33
C MET A 136 15.59 4.48 -0.71
N TYR A 137 16.56 4.91 0.08
CA TYR A 137 17.48 5.97 -0.36
C TYR A 137 18.46 5.41 -1.39
N ILE A 138 18.66 6.15 -2.48
CA ILE A 138 19.55 5.75 -3.58
C ILE A 138 20.85 6.55 -3.63
N ARG A 139 21.04 7.51 -2.71
CA ARG A 139 22.27 8.30 -2.62
C ARG A 139 23.51 7.41 -2.60
N ASN A 140 24.45 7.67 -3.51
CA ASN A 140 25.71 6.94 -3.66
C ASN A 140 25.59 5.44 -4.03
N LYS A 141 24.42 4.97 -4.49
CA LYS A 141 24.27 3.59 -4.98
C LYS A 141 24.63 3.50 -6.46
N LEU A 142 25.63 2.67 -6.79
CA LEU A 142 26.10 2.48 -8.17
C LEU A 142 25.29 1.44 -8.94
N ASN A 143 24.75 0.43 -8.25
CA ASN A 143 24.03 -0.68 -8.86
C ASN A 143 22.60 -0.72 -8.34
N LEU A 144 21.71 -0.10 -9.10
CA LEU A 144 20.29 -0.04 -8.81
C LEU A 144 19.57 -1.16 -9.57
N PRO A 145 18.84 -2.07 -8.89
CA PRO A 145 18.15 -3.17 -9.56
C PRO A 145 17.06 -2.65 -10.51
N SER A 146 16.98 -3.20 -11.72
CA SER A 146 15.86 -2.93 -12.62
C SER A 146 14.61 -3.72 -12.21
N THR A 147 13.45 -3.35 -12.76
CA THR A 147 12.23 -4.17 -12.68
C THR A 147 12.48 -5.62 -13.10
N LYS A 148 13.28 -5.82 -14.15
CA LYS A 148 13.64 -7.15 -14.63
C LYS A 148 14.44 -7.92 -13.58
N ASP A 149 15.42 -7.29 -12.96
CA ASP A 149 16.24 -7.93 -11.93
C ASP A 149 15.39 -8.39 -10.74
N ILE A 150 14.49 -7.52 -10.24
CA ILE A 150 13.56 -7.89 -9.17
C ILE A 150 12.62 -9.02 -9.61
N GLN A 151 12.03 -8.92 -10.80
CA GLN A 151 11.13 -9.95 -11.33
C GLN A 151 11.81 -11.33 -11.42
N HIS A 152 13.09 -11.38 -11.77
CA HIS A 152 13.83 -12.65 -11.88
C HIS A 152 14.01 -13.37 -10.53
N THR A 153 13.97 -12.65 -9.41
CA THR A 153 14.08 -13.26 -8.07
C THR A 153 12.86 -14.12 -7.71
N PHE A 154 11.74 -13.92 -8.41
CA PHE A 154 10.50 -14.66 -8.25
C PHE A 154 10.40 -15.91 -9.13
N ILE A 155 11.42 -16.24 -9.92
CA ILE A 155 11.46 -17.52 -10.65
C ILE A 155 11.35 -18.68 -9.65
N GLY A 156 10.38 -19.57 -9.86
CA GLY A 156 10.10 -20.71 -8.98
C GLY A 156 9.49 -20.32 -7.62
N PHE A 157 8.91 -19.13 -7.48
CA PHE A 157 8.15 -18.76 -6.27
C PHE A 157 6.80 -19.52 -6.23
N PRO A 158 6.39 -20.10 -5.08
CA PRO A 158 5.28 -21.06 -5.02
C PRO A 158 3.88 -20.41 -4.98
N THR A 159 3.68 -19.26 -5.61
CA THR A 159 2.40 -18.52 -5.57
C THR A 159 1.88 -18.23 -6.97
N ASN A 160 0.72 -17.59 -7.06
CA ASN A 160 0.21 -16.99 -8.29
C ASN A 160 1.23 -16.07 -8.96
N GLU A 161 0.95 -15.66 -10.19
CA GLU A 161 1.71 -14.65 -10.93
C GLU A 161 2.06 -13.46 -10.02
N ILE A 162 3.35 -13.11 -9.98
CA ILE A 162 3.87 -12.00 -9.19
C ILE A 162 4.25 -10.91 -10.17
N ILE A 163 3.77 -9.70 -9.91
CA ILE A 163 4.12 -8.52 -10.70
C ILE A 163 5.03 -7.67 -9.84
N SER A 164 6.10 -7.15 -10.47
CA SER A 164 7.01 -6.19 -9.85
C SER A 164 7.24 -5.00 -10.75
N TYR A 165 7.49 -3.85 -10.14
CA TYR A 165 7.99 -2.67 -10.83
C TYR A 165 8.88 -1.86 -9.90
N VAL A 166 9.88 -1.22 -10.49
CA VAL A 166 10.89 -0.45 -9.80
C VAL A 166 10.98 0.93 -10.44
N ASP A 167 10.92 1.94 -9.60
CA ASP A 167 11.01 3.34 -9.96
C ASP A 167 12.13 4.01 -9.19
N TYR A 168 12.79 4.96 -9.85
CA TYR A 168 13.86 5.75 -9.27
C TYR A 168 13.53 7.21 -9.43
N PHE A 169 13.80 7.93 -8.35
CA PHE A 169 13.48 9.33 -8.14
C PHE A 169 14.79 10.06 -7.82
N PRO A 170 15.60 10.40 -8.84
CA PRO A 170 16.93 10.94 -8.61
C PRO A 170 16.92 12.27 -7.87
N GLU A 171 15.90 13.11 -8.06
CA GLU A 171 15.85 14.41 -7.42
C GLU A 171 15.43 14.36 -5.94
N ALA A 172 14.68 13.34 -5.56
CA ALA A 172 14.32 13.01 -4.19
C ALA A 172 15.38 12.09 -3.54
N GLU A 173 16.39 11.65 -4.30
CA GLU A 173 17.36 10.63 -3.90
C GLU A 173 16.69 9.34 -3.38
N GLN A 174 15.55 8.97 -3.97
CA GLN A 174 14.74 7.83 -3.56
C GLN A 174 14.56 6.79 -4.67
N GLY A 175 14.22 5.58 -4.28
CA GLY A 175 13.75 4.53 -5.16
C GLY A 175 12.58 3.82 -4.51
N GLN A 176 11.67 3.33 -5.34
CA GLN A 176 10.49 2.57 -4.94
C GLN A 176 10.48 1.25 -5.69
N CYS A 177 10.15 0.17 -4.98
CA CYS A 177 9.87 -1.12 -5.59
C CYS A 177 8.56 -1.63 -5.05
N HIS A 178 7.59 -1.88 -5.92
CA HIS A 178 6.35 -2.55 -5.54
C HIS A 178 6.35 -3.95 -6.12
N ILE A 179 6.13 -4.93 -5.26
CA ILE A 179 5.92 -6.33 -5.61
C ILE A 179 4.53 -6.76 -5.11
N TYR A 180 3.76 -7.48 -5.91
CA TYR A 180 2.48 -8.01 -5.45
C TYR A 180 2.08 -9.30 -6.16
N SER A 181 1.28 -10.11 -5.46
CA SER A 181 0.64 -11.29 -6.01
C SER A 181 -0.62 -10.92 -6.80
N TYR A 182 -0.81 -11.51 -7.97
CA TYR A 182 -2.00 -11.35 -8.81
C TYR A 182 -3.07 -12.43 -8.50
N PRO A 183 -4.38 -12.10 -8.53
CA PRO A 183 -4.94 -10.76 -8.66
C PRO A 183 -4.66 -9.89 -7.43
N PHE A 184 -4.55 -8.58 -7.64
CA PHE A 184 -4.41 -7.62 -6.55
C PHE A 184 -5.74 -7.47 -5.81
N LEU A 185 -5.78 -7.84 -4.53
CA LEU A 185 -7.03 -7.91 -3.75
C LEU A 185 -7.25 -6.72 -2.80
N MET A 186 -6.33 -5.76 -2.77
CA MET A 186 -6.44 -4.65 -1.84
C MET A 186 -7.35 -3.55 -2.36
N GLU A 187 -7.98 -2.87 -1.40
CA GLU A 187 -8.80 -1.70 -1.65
C GLU A 187 -7.95 -0.45 -1.94
N HIS A 188 -6.74 -0.40 -1.39
CA HIS A 188 -5.84 0.75 -1.52
C HIS A 188 -4.66 0.38 -2.43
N TYR A 189 -4.31 1.28 -3.33
CA TYR A 189 -3.12 1.20 -4.15
C TYR A 189 -2.33 2.51 -4.01
N PRO A 190 -1.34 2.55 -3.10
CA PRO A 190 -0.60 3.77 -2.86
C PRO A 190 0.58 3.95 -3.83
N ASP A 191 0.96 5.21 -3.98
CA ASP A 191 2.20 5.72 -4.60
C ASP A 191 2.43 5.20 -6.02
N ILE A 192 1.38 5.30 -6.85
CA ILE A 192 1.48 5.02 -8.28
C ILE A 192 2.29 6.11 -8.96
N THR A 193 3.29 5.68 -9.73
CA THR A 193 4.28 6.52 -10.40
C THR A 193 4.00 6.59 -11.90
N ASN A 194 4.64 7.50 -12.61
CA ASN A 194 4.56 7.61 -14.08
C ASN A 194 4.81 6.31 -14.86
N ASN A 195 5.60 5.39 -14.30
CA ASN A 195 5.96 4.14 -14.96
C ASN A 195 4.94 3.02 -14.74
N PHE A 196 3.84 3.30 -14.03
CA PHE A 196 2.79 2.33 -13.79
C PHE A 196 2.31 1.68 -15.08
N PRO A 197 2.47 0.35 -15.26
CA PRO A 197 2.22 -0.31 -16.53
C PRO A 197 0.72 -0.43 -16.88
N GLY A 198 -0.17 -0.13 -15.93
CA GLY A 198 -1.59 -0.42 -16.05
C GLY A 198 -1.93 -1.83 -15.53
N GLY A 199 -3.04 -2.38 -16.02
CA GLY A 199 -3.63 -3.64 -15.52
C GLY A 199 -5.06 -3.42 -15.03
N LEU A 200 -5.79 -4.47 -14.64
CA LEU A 200 -7.16 -4.37 -14.14
C LEU A 200 -7.22 -4.63 -12.63
N PHE A 201 -7.59 -3.62 -11.86
CA PHE A 201 -7.60 -3.65 -10.40
C PHE A 201 -9.03 -3.46 -9.86
N GLN A 202 -9.86 -4.48 -10.02
CA GLN A 202 -11.29 -4.42 -9.71
C GLN A 202 -11.63 -4.23 -8.22
N TYR A 203 -10.71 -4.53 -7.31
CA TYR A 203 -10.91 -4.39 -5.87
C TYR A 203 -10.45 -3.05 -5.31
N VAL A 204 -9.64 -2.30 -6.07
CA VAL A 204 -9.12 -1.01 -5.64
C VAL A 204 -10.23 0.04 -5.67
N ARG A 205 -10.32 0.82 -4.60
CA ARG A 205 -11.21 1.98 -4.41
C ARG A 205 -10.43 3.25 -4.15
N VAL A 206 -9.23 3.14 -3.61
CA VAL A 206 -8.38 4.27 -3.22
C VAL A 206 -7.06 4.19 -3.94
N VAL A 207 -6.68 5.28 -4.63
CA VAL A 207 -5.38 5.41 -5.30
C VAL A 207 -4.69 6.66 -4.81
N SER A 208 -3.40 6.54 -4.44
CA SER A 208 -2.51 7.70 -4.36
C SER A 208 -1.50 7.68 -5.51
N LEU A 209 -1.23 8.86 -6.05
CA LEU A 209 -0.27 9.09 -7.11
C LEU A 209 0.91 9.86 -6.52
N PHE A 210 2.12 9.41 -6.86
CA PHE A 210 3.38 10.03 -6.49
C PHE A 210 4.18 10.33 -7.75
N ASP A 211 4.76 11.52 -7.82
CA ASP A 211 5.58 11.92 -8.95
C ASP A 211 6.75 12.83 -8.54
N GLU A 212 7.79 12.81 -9.36
CA GLU A 212 8.81 13.87 -9.42
C GLU A 212 8.56 14.84 -10.57
N HIS A 213 7.80 14.41 -11.59
CA HIS A 213 7.50 15.18 -12.79
C HIS A 213 5.99 15.41 -12.92
N PRO A 214 5.51 16.11 -13.95
CA PRO A 214 4.07 16.18 -14.22
C PRO A 214 3.54 14.90 -14.87
N PHE A 215 2.36 14.43 -14.44
CA PHE A 215 1.65 13.32 -15.09
C PHE A 215 1.10 13.76 -16.45
N GLY A 216 1.18 12.91 -17.48
CA GLY A 216 0.57 13.19 -18.79
C GLY A 216 -0.92 12.79 -18.89
N HIS A 217 -1.63 13.26 -19.92
CA HIS A 217 -3.01 12.83 -20.20
C HIS A 217 -3.14 11.30 -20.32
N GLU A 218 -2.24 10.66 -21.06
CA GLU A 218 -2.22 9.20 -21.25
C GLU A 218 -2.03 8.42 -19.94
N PHE A 219 -1.36 9.02 -18.96
CA PHE A 219 -1.25 8.43 -17.62
C PHE A 219 -2.64 8.36 -16.96
N PHE A 220 -3.40 9.45 -16.96
CA PHE A 220 -4.75 9.46 -16.39
C PHE A 220 -5.73 8.53 -17.13
N VAL A 221 -5.63 8.43 -18.46
CA VAL A 221 -6.36 7.43 -19.24
C VAL A 221 -6.03 6.02 -18.75
N ARG A 222 -4.76 5.73 -18.48
CA ARG A 222 -4.30 4.45 -17.92
C ARG A 222 -4.89 4.21 -16.53
N ILE A 223 -4.84 5.20 -15.63
CA ILE A 223 -5.47 5.12 -14.29
C ILE A 223 -6.96 4.82 -14.42
N GLN A 224 -7.70 5.54 -15.26
CA GLN A 224 -9.13 5.31 -15.47
C GLN A 224 -9.43 3.87 -15.90
N LYS A 225 -8.68 3.36 -16.88
CA LYS A 225 -8.85 1.98 -17.38
C LYS A 225 -8.48 0.94 -16.33
N SER A 226 -7.50 1.26 -15.49
CA SER A 226 -6.99 0.34 -14.48
C SER A 226 -7.88 0.21 -13.25
N PHE A 227 -8.57 1.28 -12.88
CA PHE A 227 -9.35 1.37 -11.65
C PHE A 227 -10.83 1.69 -11.97
N PRO A 228 -11.60 0.73 -12.50
CA PRO A 228 -12.97 0.98 -12.96
C PRO A 228 -13.94 1.40 -11.85
N PHE A 229 -13.60 1.10 -10.58
CA PHE A 229 -14.41 1.42 -9.40
C PHE A 229 -13.69 2.40 -8.46
N LEU A 230 -12.81 3.25 -8.99
CA LEU A 230 -12.08 4.24 -8.19
C LEU A 230 -13.05 5.21 -7.49
N GLU A 231 -12.99 5.27 -6.17
CA GLU A 231 -13.81 6.14 -5.32
C GLU A 231 -13.02 7.33 -4.77
N GLU A 232 -11.74 7.13 -4.45
CA GLU A 232 -10.86 8.18 -3.94
C GLU A 232 -9.55 8.25 -4.72
N LEU A 233 -9.19 9.46 -5.16
CA LEU A 233 -7.94 9.73 -5.86
C LEU A 233 -7.17 10.84 -5.13
N TYR A 234 -5.92 10.52 -4.76
CA TYR A 234 -5.00 11.43 -4.10
C TYR A 234 -3.84 11.73 -5.05
N LEU A 235 -3.65 13.00 -5.40
CA LEU A 235 -2.49 13.50 -6.11
C LEU A 235 -1.70 14.39 -5.18
N THR A 236 -0.54 13.91 -4.76
CA THR A 236 0.38 14.65 -3.92
C THR A 236 1.66 14.90 -4.68
N ASN A 237 2.14 16.14 -4.62
CA ASN A 237 3.43 16.50 -5.18
C ASN A 237 4.38 16.92 -4.07
N HIS A 238 5.63 16.49 -4.13
CA HIS A 238 6.65 16.90 -3.16
C HIS A 238 7.38 18.18 -3.57
N LYS A 239 7.38 18.52 -4.86
CA LYS A 239 8.06 19.71 -5.37
C LYS A 239 7.16 20.49 -6.32
N SER A 240 7.18 21.81 -6.18
CA SER A 240 6.42 22.65 -7.08
C SER A 240 6.89 22.46 -8.53
N GLN A 241 5.94 22.30 -9.45
CA GLN A 241 6.24 22.07 -10.87
C GLN A 241 6.65 23.39 -11.54
N ASN A 242 7.96 23.56 -11.73
CA ASN A 242 8.52 24.72 -12.43
C ASN A 242 8.06 24.84 -13.90
N ARG A 243 7.65 23.73 -14.50
CA ARG A 243 7.06 23.67 -15.85
C ARG A 243 5.78 22.86 -15.80
N LYS A 244 4.69 23.56 -15.56
CA LYS A 244 3.36 23.21 -16.05
C LYS A 244 3.47 22.85 -17.55
N GLN A 245 3.60 21.56 -17.89
CA GLN A 245 3.80 21.06 -19.28
C GLN A 245 2.53 21.21 -20.14
N PHE A 246 1.91 22.39 -20.11
CA PHE A 246 0.65 22.67 -20.79
C PHE A 246 0.83 23.17 -22.23
N TYR A 247 2.07 23.34 -22.70
CA TYR A 247 2.35 24.00 -23.97
C TYR A 247 2.50 23.09 -25.19
N GLU A 248 2.59 21.77 -25.01
CA GLU A 248 2.70 20.83 -26.16
C GLU A 248 1.49 19.91 -26.33
N SER A 249 0.64 19.77 -25.31
CA SER A 249 -0.73 19.31 -25.50
C SER A 249 -1.53 20.50 -26.01
N SER A 250 -1.51 20.71 -27.33
CA SER A 250 -2.40 21.68 -27.97
C SER A 250 -3.81 21.48 -27.43
N SER A 251 -4.33 22.50 -26.75
CA SER A 251 -5.73 22.61 -26.31
C SER A 251 -6.73 22.35 -27.43
N ASP A 252 -6.26 22.33 -28.68
CA ASP A 252 -7.00 22.06 -29.90
C ASP A 252 -6.85 20.64 -30.45
N ASN A 253 -6.19 19.68 -29.77
CA ASN A 253 -6.17 18.29 -30.25
C ASN A 253 -7.55 17.63 -30.02
N PRO A 254 -8.40 17.49 -31.05
CA PRO A 254 -9.76 17.00 -30.88
C PRO A 254 -9.78 15.50 -30.55
N ASN A 255 -8.64 14.82 -30.68
CA ASN A 255 -8.52 13.37 -30.55
C ASN A 255 -8.21 12.89 -29.12
N LEU A 256 -7.99 13.77 -28.14
CA LEU A 256 -7.80 13.35 -26.75
C LEU A 256 -9.10 12.74 -26.20
N SER A 257 -9.00 11.53 -25.64
CA SER A 257 -10.12 10.83 -25.03
C SER A 257 -10.64 11.56 -23.80
N VAL A 258 -11.95 11.61 -23.62
CA VAL A 258 -12.55 12.11 -22.39
C VAL A 258 -12.21 11.15 -21.25
N ILE A 259 -11.62 11.67 -20.18
CA ILE A 259 -11.33 10.89 -18.98
C ILE A 259 -12.52 10.97 -18.03
N GLN A 260 -13.07 9.82 -17.64
CA GLN A 260 -14.24 9.76 -16.77
C GLN A 260 -14.08 8.72 -15.65
N TYR A 261 -14.07 9.20 -14.41
CA TYR A 261 -14.12 8.34 -13.22
C TYR A 261 -15.55 8.26 -12.68
N SER A 262 -16.28 7.24 -13.11
CA SER A 262 -17.72 7.13 -12.85
C SER A 262 -18.12 7.01 -11.38
N PHE A 263 -17.20 6.54 -10.54
CA PHE A 263 -17.38 6.25 -9.11
C PHE A 263 -16.59 7.18 -8.19
N LEU A 264 -15.83 8.13 -8.74
CA LEU A 264 -15.00 9.02 -7.93
C LEU A 264 -15.88 9.94 -7.09
N THR A 265 -15.74 9.84 -5.77
CA THR A 265 -16.47 10.65 -4.79
C THR A 265 -15.55 11.60 -4.03
N LYS A 266 -14.24 11.30 -3.98
CA LYS A 266 -13.24 12.12 -3.32
C LYS A 266 -12.03 12.33 -4.22
N LEU A 267 -11.63 13.58 -4.32
CA LEU A 267 -10.47 13.99 -5.10
C LEU A 267 -9.65 14.95 -4.25
N VAL A 268 -8.44 14.54 -3.91
CA VAL A 268 -7.46 15.36 -3.19
C VAL A 268 -6.34 15.64 -4.17
N ILE A 269 -6.16 16.90 -4.54
CA ILE A 269 -5.18 17.32 -5.53
C ILE A 269 -4.34 18.46 -4.95
N ASP A 270 -3.02 18.37 -5.18
CA ASP A 270 -2.07 19.45 -4.93
C ASP A 270 -2.30 20.66 -5.86
N ASP A 271 -2.02 21.87 -5.38
CA ASP A 271 -2.31 23.13 -6.10
C ASP A 271 -1.76 23.16 -7.52
N ASP A 272 -0.61 22.53 -7.77
CA ASP A 272 0.02 22.47 -9.10
C ASP A 272 -0.80 21.69 -10.14
N TYR A 273 -1.57 20.69 -9.69
CA TYR A 273 -2.36 19.82 -10.55
C TYR A 273 -3.81 20.30 -10.71
N ILE A 274 -4.24 21.32 -9.94
CA ILE A 274 -5.60 21.88 -10.06
C ILE A 274 -5.83 22.41 -11.48
N GLU A 275 -4.89 23.17 -12.02
CA GLU A 275 -5.00 23.70 -13.39
C GLU A 275 -5.05 22.56 -14.42
N GLN A 276 -4.20 21.54 -14.26
CA GLN A 276 -4.18 20.38 -15.14
C GLN A 276 -5.53 19.66 -15.17
N PHE A 277 -6.13 19.44 -14.00
CA PHE A 277 -7.42 18.76 -13.87
C PHE A 277 -8.59 19.58 -14.38
N LEU A 278 -8.55 20.91 -14.18
CA LEU A 278 -9.66 21.80 -14.54
C LEU A 278 -9.65 22.22 -16.01
N PHE A 279 -8.47 22.35 -16.63
CA PHE A 279 -8.35 22.98 -17.94
C PHE A 279 -7.91 22.03 -19.06
N ASP A 280 -7.09 21.01 -18.80
CA ASP A 280 -6.37 20.31 -19.89
C ASP A 280 -6.78 18.85 -20.13
N THR A 281 -7.20 18.13 -19.09
CA THR A 281 -7.37 16.67 -19.22
C THR A 281 -8.71 16.22 -19.81
N LYS A 282 -9.61 17.15 -20.20
CA LYS A 282 -11.02 16.84 -20.53
C LYS A 282 -11.65 15.87 -19.51
N MET A 283 -11.29 16.02 -18.24
CA MET A 283 -11.79 15.16 -17.17
C MET A 283 -13.21 15.56 -16.80
N TYR A 284 -14.15 14.63 -16.90
CA TYR A 284 -15.50 14.84 -16.39
C TYR A 284 -15.62 14.32 -14.97
N LEU A 285 -15.63 15.26 -14.01
CA LEU A 285 -15.90 14.97 -12.61
C LEU A 285 -17.40 15.18 -12.33
N LYS A 286 -18.08 14.13 -11.83
CA LYS A 286 -19.47 14.30 -11.37
C LYS A 286 -19.49 15.29 -10.20
N LYS A 287 -20.46 16.19 -10.21
CA LYS A 287 -20.66 17.32 -9.29
C LYS A 287 -20.80 16.88 -7.82
N TYR A 288 -19.72 16.59 -7.09
CA TYR A 288 -19.73 16.26 -5.65
C TYR A 288 -18.48 16.77 -4.89
N ASN A 289 -18.61 16.83 -3.55
CA ASN A 289 -17.73 17.47 -2.55
C ASN A 289 -16.22 17.44 -2.85
N TYR A 290 -15.71 18.52 -3.45
CA TYR A 290 -14.27 18.76 -3.52
C TYR A 290 -13.81 19.41 -2.22
N SER A 291 -12.96 18.71 -1.46
CA SER A 291 -12.16 19.34 -0.43
C SER A 291 -10.82 19.72 -1.05
N VAL A 292 -10.67 21.00 -1.43
CA VAL A 292 -9.37 21.58 -1.73
C VAL A 292 -8.62 21.71 -0.41
N PHE A 293 -7.55 20.94 -0.22
CA PHE A 293 -6.64 21.16 0.89
C PHE A 293 -5.67 22.28 0.50
N ARG A 294 -5.81 23.45 1.13
CA ARG A 294 -4.69 24.40 1.23
C ARG A 294 -3.71 23.81 2.23
N MET A 295 -2.60 23.24 1.77
CA MET A 295 -1.50 22.90 2.67
C MET A 295 -0.82 24.21 3.11
N ASN A 296 -0.96 24.55 4.39
CA ASN A 296 -0.15 25.60 5.00
C ASN A 296 1.31 25.18 4.93
N LEU A 297 2.11 25.95 4.19
CA LEU A 297 3.55 25.88 4.17
C LEU A 297 4.08 26.06 5.61
N TYR A 298 4.59 24.99 6.21
CA TYR A 298 5.67 25.14 7.19
C TYR A 298 6.96 25.31 6.38
N HIS A 299 7.37 26.58 6.25
CA HIS A 299 8.74 26.92 5.89
C HIS A 299 9.64 26.66 7.10
N GLU A 300 10.65 25.82 6.94
CA GLU A 300 11.96 25.98 7.58
C GLU A 300 13.04 25.93 6.48
#